data_AF-A0A0F6W7B0-F1
#
_entry.id   AF-A0A0F6W7B0-F1
#
_cell.length_a   1.000
_cell.length_b   1.000
_cell.length_c   1.000
_cell.angle_alpha   90.00
_cell.angle_beta   90.00
_cell.angle_gamma   90.00
#
_symmetry.space_group_name_H-M   'P 1'
#
loop_
_entity.id
_entity.type
_entity.pdbx_description
1 polymer ?
#
loop_
_entity_poly.entity_id
_entity_poly.type
_entity_poly.pdbx_seq_one_letter_code
_entity_poly.pdbx_strand_id
1 'polypeptide(L)'
;MSPNLLKPPVRVRPGALLRPREGVALGPRAEEELFRVAEVLTEGRLDQSAFFGSALITIDLEKVAPQLRGPEGEAERRRLFDVVTGSVRVRLRAMRLALADVARRHPDKRLGTATTETRFRLDGSLLLLDVDLEVPVDLSSLQRKSTGRDSVR
;
A
#
# COMPACT_ATOMS: atom_id res chain seq x y z
N MET A 1 61.87 -16.57 8.50
CA MET A 1 60.46 -16.73 8.91
C MET A 1 59.95 -15.39 9.38
N SER A 2 59.16 -14.70 8.56
CA SER A 2 58.58 -13.39 8.93
C SER A 2 57.23 -13.62 9.62
N PRO A 3 56.99 -13.05 10.81
CA PRO A 3 55.72 -13.23 11.50
C PRO A 3 54.59 -12.52 10.76
N ASN A 4 53.48 -13.22 10.57
CA ASN A 4 52.24 -12.73 9.98
C ASN A 4 51.78 -11.43 10.67
N LEU A 5 51.87 -10.30 9.97
CA LEU A 5 51.21 -9.05 10.36
C LEU A 5 49.70 -9.20 10.14
N LEU A 6 48.99 -9.65 11.17
CA LEU A 6 47.53 -9.55 11.21
C LEU A 6 47.16 -8.06 11.17
N LYS A 7 46.27 -7.68 10.24
CA LYS A 7 45.72 -6.32 10.19
C LYS A 7 45.10 -5.99 11.55
N PRO A 8 45.39 -4.81 12.13
CA PRO A 8 44.80 -4.40 13.40
C PRO A 8 43.27 -4.33 13.26
N PRO A 9 42.52 -4.65 14.34
CA PRO A 9 41.07 -4.59 14.31
C PRO A 9 40.61 -3.19 13.92
N VAL A 10 39.84 -3.11 12.83
CA VAL A 10 39.25 -1.86 12.35
C VAL A 10 38.16 -1.44 13.32
N ARG A 11 38.30 -0.26 13.94
CA ARG A 11 37.23 0.36 14.73
C ARG A 11 36.08 0.76 13.79
N VAL A 12 35.03 -0.04 13.78
CA VAL A 12 33.74 0.35 13.19
C VAL A 12 33.13 1.40 14.11
N ARG A 13 32.93 2.63 13.61
CA ARG A 13 32.21 3.67 14.36
C ARG A 13 30.76 3.20 14.52
N PRO A 14 30.17 3.24 15.73
CA PRO A 14 28.74 3.01 15.88
C PRO A 14 27.99 4.00 14.98
N GLY A 15 27.27 3.49 13.98
CA GLY A 15 26.40 4.33 13.16
C GLY A 15 25.34 4.99 14.06
N ALA A 16 24.98 6.24 13.79
CA ALA A 16 23.94 6.92 14.54
C ALA A 16 22.61 6.16 14.43
N LEU A 17 21.93 5.96 15.58
CA LEU A 17 20.62 5.30 15.65
C LEU A 17 19.56 6.03 14.80
N LEU A 18 19.70 7.34 14.66
CA LEU A 18 18.83 8.21 13.90
C LEU A 18 19.69 9.05 12.94
N ARG A 19 19.20 9.25 11.72
CA ARG A 19 19.76 10.19 10.75
C ARG A 19 18.68 11.16 10.29
N PRO A 20 19.04 12.41 9.93
CA PRO A 20 18.11 13.33 9.27
C PRO A 20 17.49 12.65 8.05
N ARG A 21 16.17 12.69 7.95
CA ARG A 21 15.45 12.19 6.77
C ARG A 21 15.39 13.32 5.74
N GLU A 22 16.41 13.41 4.90
CA GLU A 22 16.34 14.23 3.70
C GLU A 22 15.39 13.55 2.72
N GLY A 23 14.24 14.17 2.43
CA GLY A 23 13.28 13.60 1.50
C GLY A 23 12.11 14.52 1.20
N VAL A 24 11.64 14.45 -0.04
CA VAL A 24 10.37 15.05 -0.47
C VAL A 24 9.24 14.08 -0.10
N ALA A 25 8.18 14.59 0.51
CA ALA A 25 7.01 13.81 0.89
C ALA A 25 5.74 14.43 0.32
N LEU A 26 4.76 13.57 0.03
CA LEU A 26 3.44 14.02 -0.39
C LEU A 26 2.77 14.77 0.77
N GLY A 27 2.30 16.00 0.54
CA GLY A 27 1.48 16.73 1.51
C GLY A 27 0.04 16.18 1.57
N PRO A 28 -0.70 16.39 2.67
CA PRO A 28 -2.10 15.95 2.78
C PRO A 28 -2.99 16.51 1.67
N ARG A 29 -2.88 17.81 1.35
CA ARG A 29 -3.61 18.44 0.25
C ARG A 29 -3.31 17.79 -1.10
N ALA A 30 -2.05 17.46 -1.38
CA ALA A 30 -1.67 16.83 -2.63
C ALA A 30 -2.30 15.44 -2.77
N GLU A 31 -2.34 14.67 -1.68
CA GLU A 31 -3.05 13.39 -1.65
C GLU A 31 -4.56 13.56 -1.90
N GLU A 32 -5.20 14.55 -1.26
CA GLU A 32 -6.62 14.83 -1.48
C GLU A 32 -6.92 15.18 -2.94
N GLU A 33 -6.11 16.05 -3.56
CA GLU A 33 -6.29 16.45 -4.95
C GLU A 33 -6.09 15.27 -5.93
N LEU A 34 -5.12 14.40 -5.68
CA LEU A 34 -4.90 13.20 -6.47
C LEU A 34 -6.13 12.28 -6.45
N PHE A 35 -6.68 12.02 -5.26
CA PHE A 35 -7.85 11.15 -5.13
C PHE A 35 -9.18 11.82 -5.48
N ARG A 36 -9.23 13.16 -5.54
CA ARG A 36 -10.43 13.91 -5.95
C ARG A 36 -10.78 13.67 -7.41
N VAL A 37 -9.78 13.49 -8.28
CA VAL A 37 -9.97 13.24 -9.72
C VAL A 37 -9.81 11.77 -10.10
N ALA A 38 -9.65 10.89 -9.10
CA ALA A 38 -9.41 9.48 -9.35
C ALA A 38 -10.66 8.79 -9.91
N GLU A 39 -10.45 8.02 -10.97
CA GLU A 39 -11.45 7.11 -11.54
C GLU A 39 -11.14 5.70 -11.03
N VAL A 40 -12.16 4.99 -10.52
CA VAL A 40 -11.99 3.67 -9.90
C VAL A 40 -12.82 2.65 -10.66
N LEU A 41 -12.14 1.64 -11.21
CA LEU A 41 -12.76 0.46 -11.81
C LEU A 41 -12.51 -0.74 -10.89
N THR A 42 -13.54 -1.52 -10.57
CA THR A 42 -13.40 -2.69 -9.69
C THR A 42 -13.98 -3.96 -10.29
N GLU A 43 -13.28 -5.05 -10.08
CA GLU A 43 -13.70 -6.40 -10.45
C GLU A 43 -13.62 -7.32 -9.24
N GLY A 44 -14.37 -8.40 -9.26
CA GLY A 44 -14.27 -9.41 -8.22
C GLY A 44 -15.43 -10.36 -8.13
N ARG A 45 -15.20 -11.45 -7.42
CA ARG A 45 -16.12 -12.56 -7.22
C ARG A 45 -16.00 -13.10 -5.80
N LEU A 46 -17.12 -13.57 -5.27
CA LEU A 46 -17.17 -14.35 -4.04
C LEU A 46 -16.95 -15.82 -4.39
N ASP A 47 -16.03 -16.48 -3.70
CA ASP A 47 -15.79 -17.93 -3.81
C ASP A 47 -15.72 -18.55 -2.41
N GLN A 48 -16.66 -19.45 -2.13
CA GLN A 48 -16.82 -20.12 -0.84
C GLN A 48 -16.77 -19.14 0.36
N SER A 49 -15.61 -19.04 1.02
CA SER A 49 -15.37 -18.26 2.23
C SER A 49 -14.47 -17.04 2.01
N ALA A 50 -14.20 -16.65 0.77
CA ALA A 50 -13.37 -15.49 0.46
C ALA A 50 -13.87 -14.74 -0.78
N PHE A 51 -13.76 -13.42 -0.73
CA PHE A 51 -13.91 -12.55 -1.87
C PHE A 51 -12.54 -12.29 -2.49
N PHE A 52 -12.43 -12.49 -3.80
CA PHE A 52 -11.25 -12.16 -4.59
C PHE A 52 -11.62 -11.04 -5.56
N GLY A 53 -10.84 -9.97 -5.59
CA GLY A 53 -11.07 -8.88 -6.51
C GLY A 53 -9.83 -8.09 -6.85
N SER A 54 -10.04 -7.07 -7.66
CA SER A 54 -9.05 -6.08 -8.02
C SER A 54 -9.69 -4.71 -8.17
N ALA A 55 -8.90 -3.67 -7.95
CA ALA A 55 -9.29 -2.29 -8.21
C ALA A 55 -8.20 -1.58 -9.01
N LEU A 56 -8.56 -1.03 -10.17
CA LEU A 56 -7.73 -0.12 -10.92
C LEU A 56 -8.15 1.32 -10.61
N ILE A 57 -7.24 2.07 -10.00
CA ILE A 57 -7.41 3.49 -9.72
C ILE A 57 -6.56 4.26 -10.73
N THR A 58 -7.22 5.06 -11.54
CA THR A 58 -6.59 5.89 -12.58
C THR A 58 -6.65 7.35 -12.16
N ILE A 59 -5.50 8.03 -12.18
CA ILE A 59 -5.39 9.44 -11.85
C ILE A 59 -4.70 10.13 -13.01
N ASP A 60 -5.44 11.00 -13.71
CA ASP A 60 -4.87 11.84 -14.75
C ASP A 60 -4.21 13.08 -14.13
N LEU A 61 -2.88 13.12 -14.16
CA LEU A 61 -2.09 14.19 -13.55
C LEU A 61 -2.33 15.55 -14.22
N GLU A 62 -2.83 15.60 -15.46
CA GLU A 62 -3.19 16.85 -16.12
C GLU A 62 -4.42 17.50 -15.48
N LYS A 63 -5.35 16.69 -14.96
CA LYS A 63 -6.52 17.19 -14.21
C LYS A 63 -6.16 17.75 -12.83
N VAL A 64 -5.01 17.34 -12.28
CA VAL A 64 -4.51 17.72 -10.94
C VAL A 64 -3.56 18.92 -10.99
N ALA A 65 -2.84 19.08 -12.11
CA ALA A 65 -1.79 20.08 -12.26
C ALA A 65 -2.21 21.53 -11.91
N PRO A 66 -3.40 22.01 -12.32
CA PRO A 66 -3.84 23.37 -11.97
C PRO A 66 -3.98 23.62 -10.47
N GLN A 67 -4.28 22.59 -9.67
CA GLN A 67 -4.60 22.70 -8.25
C GLN A 67 -3.37 22.52 -7.35
N LEU A 68 -2.35 21.84 -7.86
CA LEU A 68 -1.09 21.59 -7.15
C LEU A 68 0.09 22.41 -7.67
N ARG A 69 -0.11 23.25 -8.70
CA ARG A 69 0.97 23.98 -9.40
C ARG A 69 2.03 23.00 -9.94
N GLY A 70 1.56 21.96 -10.64
CA GLY A 70 2.36 20.85 -11.15
C GLY A 70 1.71 19.49 -10.88
N PRO A 71 2.21 18.39 -11.47
CA PRO A 71 3.49 18.29 -12.17
C PRO A 71 3.43 18.75 -13.63
N GLU A 72 4.35 19.63 -14.02
CA GLU A 72 4.54 20.10 -15.40
C GLU A 72 5.66 19.28 -16.09
N GLY A 73 5.29 18.56 -17.14
CA GLY A 73 6.21 17.73 -17.91
C GLY A 73 6.62 16.41 -17.24
N GLU A 74 7.39 15.62 -17.98
CA GLU A 74 7.71 14.23 -17.63
C GLU A 74 8.56 14.10 -16.36
N ALA A 75 9.56 14.97 -16.19
CA ALA A 75 10.48 14.91 -15.05
C ALA A 75 9.75 15.13 -13.71
N GLU A 76 8.78 16.05 -13.68
CA GLU A 76 7.98 16.29 -12.47
C GLU A 76 6.98 15.17 -12.21
N ARG A 77 6.35 14.63 -13.27
CA ARG A 77 5.46 13.47 -13.14
C ARG A 77 6.20 12.26 -12.58
N ARG A 78 7.45 12.03 -13.00
CA ARG A 78 8.31 10.97 -12.46
C ARG A 78 8.67 11.20 -10.99
N ARG A 79 9.04 12.43 -10.61
CA ARG A 79 9.29 12.77 -9.20
C ARG A 79 8.06 12.55 -8.34
N LEU A 80 6.88 12.97 -8.82
CA LEU A 80 5.62 12.73 -8.11
C LEU A 80 5.34 11.23 -7.98
N PHE A 81 5.53 10.46 -9.06
CA PHE A 81 5.38 9.00 -9.04
C PHE A 81 6.25 8.35 -7.96
N ASP A 82 7.53 8.71 -7.86
CA ASP A 82 8.43 8.16 -6.84
C ASP A 82 7.95 8.49 -5.42
N VAL A 83 7.47 9.71 -5.19
CA VAL A 83 6.90 10.13 -3.90
C VAL A 83 5.60 9.38 -3.58
N VAL A 84 4.73 9.21 -4.57
CA VAL A 84 3.44 8.51 -4.43
C VAL A 84 3.65 7.02 -4.16
N THR A 85 4.55 6.36 -4.89
CA THR A 85 4.84 4.92 -4.72
C THR A 85 5.45 4.62 -3.34
N GLY A 86 6.23 5.55 -2.78
CA GLY A 86 6.75 5.48 -1.42
C GLY A 86 5.75 5.87 -0.32
N SER A 87 4.57 6.39 -0.68
CA SER A 87 3.60 6.90 0.29
C SER A 87 2.70 5.80 0.86
N VAL A 88 2.88 5.51 2.15
CA VAL A 88 1.99 4.60 2.90
C VAL A 88 0.54 5.10 2.90
N ARG A 89 0.32 6.41 2.96
CA ARG A 89 -1.04 6.98 3.00
C ARG A 89 -1.78 6.73 1.68
N VAL A 90 -1.09 6.88 0.55
CA VAL A 90 -1.65 6.55 -0.77
C VAL A 90 -2.04 5.08 -0.82
N ARG A 91 -1.14 4.16 -0.39
CA ARG A 91 -1.44 2.72 -0.36
C ARG A 91 -2.66 2.41 0.50
N LEU A 92 -2.71 2.95 1.72
CA LEU A 92 -3.84 2.75 2.63
C LEU A 92 -5.15 3.30 2.05
N ARG A 93 -5.11 4.45 1.38
CA ARG A 93 -6.29 5.04 0.75
C ARG A 93 -6.77 4.22 -0.44
N ALA A 94 -5.85 3.75 -1.29
CA ALA A 94 -6.16 2.83 -2.38
C ALA A 94 -6.79 1.52 -1.87
N MET A 95 -6.21 0.91 -0.83
CA MET A 95 -6.76 -0.29 -0.18
C MET A 95 -8.18 -0.05 0.37
N ARG A 96 -8.42 1.10 1.00
CA ARG A 96 -9.75 1.46 1.53
C ARG A 96 -10.79 1.60 0.42
N LEU A 97 -10.43 2.16 -0.73
CA LEU A 97 -11.32 2.24 -1.90
C LEU A 97 -11.67 0.84 -2.41
N ALA A 98 -10.68 -0.03 -2.57
CA ALA A 98 -10.91 -1.42 -2.99
C ALA A 98 -11.81 -2.18 -2.00
N LEU A 99 -11.56 -2.05 -0.68
CA LEU A 99 -12.35 -2.72 0.35
C LEU A 99 -13.78 -2.16 0.46
N ALA A 100 -13.97 -0.86 0.24
CA ALA A 100 -15.28 -0.24 0.23
C ALA A 100 -16.20 -0.86 -0.84
N ASP A 101 -15.63 -1.27 -1.97
CA ASP A 101 -16.38 -1.97 -3.01
C ASP A 101 -16.88 -3.35 -2.54
N VAL A 102 -16.05 -4.10 -1.82
CA VAL A 102 -16.43 -5.40 -1.23
C VAL A 102 -17.59 -5.23 -0.25
N ALA A 103 -17.46 -4.26 0.67
CA ALA A 103 -18.50 -3.95 1.65
C ALA A 103 -19.81 -3.51 0.98
N ARG A 104 -19.72 -2.78 -0.14
CA ARG A 104 -20.89 -2.34 -0.92
C ARG A 104 -21.56 -3.49 -1.67
N ARG A 105 -20.80 -4.42 -2.25
CA ARG A 105 -21.35 -5.60 -2.96
C ARG A 105 -21.94 -6.64 -2.00
N HIS A 106 -21.42 -6.70 -0.78
CA HIS A 106 -21.76 -7.73 0.20
C HIS A 106 -22.09 -7.11 1.58
N PRO A 107 -23.16 -6.31 1.69
CA PRO A 107 -23.47 -5.55 2.92
C PRO A 107 -23.83 -6.44 4.11
N ASP A 108 -24.38 -7.63 3.87
CA ASP A 108 -24.82 -8.56 4.92
C ASP A 108 -23.72 -9.52 5.41
N LYS A 109 -22.52 -9.41 4.83
CA LYS A 109 -21.42 -10.33 5.05
C LYS A 109 -20.44 -9.79 6.10
N ARG A 110 -19.91 -10.68 6.94
CA ARG A 110 -18.82 -10.32 7.86
C ARG A 110 -17.48 -10.42 7.16
N LEU A 111 -16.84 -9.28 6.93
CA LEU A 111 -15.52 -9.21 6.31
C LEU A 111 -14.42 -9.44 7.34
N GLY A 112 -13.49 -10.33 7.03
CA GLY A 112 -12.26 -10.56 7.78
C GLY A 112 -11.14 -9.58 7.42
N THR A 113 -9.93 -9.86 7.89
CA THR A 113 -8.74 -9.07 7.55
C THR A 113 -8.38 -9.26 6.07
N ALA A 114 -8.44 -8.17 5.30
CA ALA A 114 -8.05 -8.19 3.89
C ALA A 114 -6.54 -8.37 3.73
N THR A 115 -6.14 -9.20 2.77
CA THR A 115 -4.79 -9.26 2.23
C THR A 115 -4.78 -8.52 0.90
N THR A 116 -3.80 -7.65 0.69
CA THR A 116 -3.75 -6.78 -0.49
C THR A 116 -2.36 -6.73 -1.08
N GLU A 117 -2.28 -6.75 -2.41
CA GLU A 117 -1.08 -6.40 -3.17
C GLU A 117 -1.32 -5.08 -3.90
N THR A 118 -0.31 -4.20 -3.97
CA THR A 118 -0.44 -2.90 -4.64
C THR A 118 0.67 -2.68 -5.64
N ARG A 119 0.30 -2.36 -6.89
CA ARG A 119 1.24 -2.06 -7.98
C ARG A 119 1.00 -0.66 -8.52
N PHE A 120 2.07 0.04 -8.85
CA PHE A 120 2.03 1.42 -9.33
C PHE A 120 2.66 1.49 -10.71
N ARG A 121 2.06 2.27 -11.60
CA ARG A 121 2.59 2.55 -12.94
C ARG A 121 2.38 4.02 -13.30
N LEU A 122 3.29 4.56 -14.07
CA LEU A 122 3.15 5.87 -14.72
C LEU A 122 3.17 5.62 -16.23
N ASP A 123 2.14 6.11 -16.92
CA ASP A 123 2.00 6.04 -18.37
C ASP A 123 1.58 7.41 -18.91
N GLY A 124 2.54 8.18 -19.44
CA GLY A 124 2.30 9.56 -19.86
C GLY A 124 1.86 10.47 -18.71
N SER A 125 0.61 10.94 -18.73
CA SER A 125 -0.01 11.70 -17.63
C SER A 125 -0.74 10.81 -16.62
N LEU A 126 -0.89 9.51 -16.90
CA LEU A 126 -1.72 8.62 -16.11
C LEU A 126 -0.89 7.95 -15.02
N LEU A 127 -1.27 8.23 -13.79
CA LEU A 127 -0.84 7.48 -12.62
C LEU A 127 -1.85 6.35 -12.38
N LEU A 128 -1.39 5.12 -12.52
CA LEU A 128 -2.21 3.92 -12.39
C LEU A 128 -1.82 3.18 -11.10
N LEU A 129 -2.82 2.86 -10.28
CA LEU A 129 -2.65 2.07 -9.07
C LEU A 129 -3.55 0.84 -9.17
N ASP A 130 -2.93 -0.32 -9.15
CA ASP A 130 -3.60 -1.60 -9.12
C ASP A 130 -3.61 -2.12 -7.68
N VAL A 131 -4.77 -2.57 -7.21
CA VAL A 131 -4.96 -3.17 -5.89
C VAL A 131 -5.62 -4.52 -6.07
N ASP A 132 -4.86 -5.60 -5.94
CA ASP A 132 -5.41 -6.94 -5.80
C ASP A 132 -5.79 -7.16 -4.34
N LEU A 133 -6.95 -7.75 -4.07
CA LEU A 133 -7.40 -8.04 -2.72
C LEU A 133 -8.07 -9.40 -2.56
N GLU A 134 -7.77 -10.04 -1.44
CA GLU A 134 -8.45 -11.20 -0.90
C GLU A 134 -9.05 -10.83 0.46
N VAL A 135 -10.34 -11.06 0.62
CA VAL A 135 -11.07 -10.74 1.86
C VAL A 135 -11.81 -11.98 2.32
N PRO A 136 -11.43 -12.58 3.47
CA PRO A 136 -12.23 -13.65 4.06
C PRO A 136 -13.65 -13.15 4.36
N VAL A 137 -14.66 -13.98 4.09
CA VAL A 137 -16.08 -13.66 4.28
C VAL A 137 -16.76 -14.74 5.11
N ASP A 138 -17.60 -14.32 6.06
CA ASP A 138 -18.46 -15.20 6.88
C ASP A 138 -17.68 -16.36 7.52
N LEU A 139 -16.54 -16.04 8.15
CA LEU A 139 -15.80 -16.98 8.98
C LEU A 139 -16.67 -17.38 10.18
N SER A 140 -17.53 -18.38 10.00
CA SER A 140 -18.24 -19.03 11.08
C SER A 140 -17.22 -19.78 11.94
N SER A 141 -16.81 -19.16 13.04
CA SER A 141 -16.34 -19.86 14.25
C SER A 141 -15.25 -20.94 14.07
N LEU A 142 -14.12 -20.63 13.44
CA LEU A 142 -12.91 -21.46 13.56
C LEU A 142 -12.13 -21.23 14.88
N GLN A 143 -12.64 -20.38 15.80
CA GLN A 143 -12.04 -20.12 17.13
C GLN A 143 -12.72 -20.86 18.30
N ARG A 144 -13.29 -22.05 18.10
CA ARG A 144 -13.66 -22.95 19.22
C ARG A 144 -13.05 -24.33 19.05
N LYS A 145 -11.74 -24.47 19.24
CA LYS A 145 -11.09 -25.71 19.68
C LYS A 145 -9.63 -25.47 20.08
N SER A 146 -9.41 -24.82 21.22
CA SER A 146 -8.17 -24.95 22.00
C SER A 146 -8.41 -24.70 23.49
N THR A 147 -9.50 -25.25 24.02
CA THR A 147 -9.74 -25.28 25.47
C THR A 147 -10.28 -26.65 25.89
N GLY A 148 -9.48 -27.69 25.70
CA GLY A 148 -9.37 -28.77 26.69
C GLY A 148 -8.13 -28.43 27.49
N ARG A 149 -8.17 -27.99 28.76
CA ARG A 149 -8.56 -28.78 29.94
C ARG A 149 -7.95 -30.18 29.93
N ASP A 150 -6.63 -30.22 30.11
CA ASP A 150 -6.00 -31.30 30.88
C ASP A 150 -5.66 -30.75 32.27
N SER A 151 -6.66 -30.81 33.13
CA SER A 151 -6.48 -30.96 34.56
C SER A 151 -6.44 -32.47 34.82
N VAL A 152 -5.24 -33.03 34.99
CA VAL A 152 -5.04 -34.36 35.56
C VAL A 152 -4.32 -34.19 36.89
N ARG A 153 -4.90 -34.86 37.88
CA ARG A 153 -4.49 -34.92 39.29
C ARG A 153 -3.09 -35.48 39.48
#